data_AF-A0A6S6G4W2-F1
#
_entry.id   AF-A0A6S6G4W2-F1
#
_cell.length_a   1.000
_cell.length_b   1.000
_cell.length_c   1.000
_cell.angle_alpha   90.00
_cell.angle_beta   90.00
_cell.angle_gamma   90.00
#
_symmetry.space_group_name_H-M   'P 1'
#
loop_
_entity.id
_entity.type
_entity.pdbx_description
1 polymer ?
#
loop_
_entity_poly.entity_id
_entity_poly.type
_entity_poly.pdbx_seq_one_letter_code
_entity_poly.pdbx_strand_id
1 'polypeptide(L)'
;MLHAAPGRIGVALEGGLRAYEASLDRAGLALGAGGLVGGAFAAVLVGVGSGIAVVGLIVGFVIGVLITMMAAIAIGGPVWILCHALELRGPGTAVAVGALAGFALFLGGQTYGFGLFDMPVTDPQTLLFRWMSAVATSLVLALVSALIGWTMWRVAYRRVG
;
A
#
# COMPACT_ATOMS: atom_id res chain seq x y z
N MET A 1 -44.61 -1.23 24.46
CA MET A 1 -43.40 -2.05 24.26
C MET A 1 -42.76 -1.60 22.95
N LEU A 2 -41.46 -1.35 22.98
CA LEU A 2 -40.71 -0.42 22.12
C LEU A 2 -40.64 -0.81 20.63
N HIS A 3 -40.99 0.14 19.77
CA HIS A 3 -40.78 0.11 18.32
C HIS A 3 -39.35 0.64 18.05
N ALA A 4 -38.41 -0.24 17.74
CA ALA A 4 -37.03 0.14 17.41
C ALA A 4 -37.00 0.73 15.99
N ALA A 5 -36.59 2.00 15.86
CA ALA A 5 -36.53 2.71 14.59
C ALA A 5 -35.38 2.19 13.70
N PRO A 6 -35.67 1.59 12.52
CA PRO A 6 -34.67 1.22 11.54
C PRO A 6 -34.35 2.45 10.69
N GLY A 7 -33.24 3.14 10.97
CA GLY A 7 -32.84 4.28 10.14
C GLY A 7 -31.61 5.07 10.60
N ARG A 8 -31.23 4.97 11.88
CA ARG A 8 -30.11 5.76 12.41
C ARG A 8 -28.72 5.23 12.04
N ILE A 9 -28.58 3.93 11.73
CA ILE A 9 -27.28 3.34 11.41
C ILE A 9 -26.86 3.66 9.96
N GLY A 10 -27.80 3.67 9.01
CA GLY A 10 -27.52 4.00 7.60
C GLY A 10 -27.09 5.45 7.40
N VAL A 11 -27.83 6.39 7.99
CA VAL A 11 -27.55 7.84 7.85
C VAL A 11 -26.23 8.24 8.52
N ALA A 12 -25.86 7.59 9.63
CA ALA A 12 -24.58 7.86 10.32
C ALA A 12 -23.36 7.34 9.53
N LEU A 13 -23.49 6.18 8.88
CA LEU A 13 -22.44 5.63 8.01
C LEU A 13 -22.31 6.44 6.71
N GLU A 14 -23.43 6.84 6.09
CA GLU A 14 -23.44 7.71 4.91
C GLU A 14 -22.86 9.11 5.22
N GLY A 15 -23.21 9.69 6.38
CA GLY A 15 -22.66 10.97 6.83
C GLY A 15 -21.15 10.93 7.09
N GLY A 16 -20.63 9.82 7.65
CA GLY A 16 -19.20 9.65 7.89
C GLY A 16 -18.35 9.42 6.62
N LEU A 17 -18.95 8.89 5.55
CA LEU A 17 -18.29 8.64 4.26
C LEU A 17 -18.29 9.88 3.35
N ARG A 18 -19.34 10.72 3.42
CA ARG A 18 -19.41 12.03 2.74
C ARG A 18 -18.49 13.09 3.33
N ALA A 19 -17.96 12.85 4.53
CA ALA A 19 -17.11 13.78 5.27
C ALA A 19 -15.65 13.85 4.79
N TYR A 20 -15.25 13.25 3.66
CA TYR A 20 -13.83 13.29 3.23
C TYR A 20 -13.64 13.90 1.83
N GLU A 21 -12.94 15.04 1.80
CA GLU A 21 -12.54 15.73 0.58
C GLU A 21 -11.04 15.57 0.29
N ALA A 22 -10.72 15.34 -0.98
CA ALA A 22 -9.35 15.32 -1.51
C ALA A 22 -9.21 16.33 -2.67
N SER A 23 -8.03 16.94 -2.80
CA SER A 23 -7.68 17.84 -3.91
C SER A 23 -6.38 17.38 -4.59
N LEU A 24 -6.17 17.81 -5.83
CA LEU A 24 -4.97 17.44 -6.61
C LEU A 24 -3.66 17.89 -5.93
N ASP A 25 -3.63 19.10 -5.37
CA ASP A 25 -2.45 19.60 -4.63
C ASP A 25 -2.09 18.68 -3.45
N ARG A 26 -3.12 18.21 -2.74
CA ARG A 26 -2.94 17.29 -1.61
C ARG A 26 -2.61 15.88 -2.06
N ALA A 27 -3.05 15.46 -3.24
CA ALA A 27 -2.60 14.21 -3.84
C ALA A 27 -1.09 14.24 -4.14
N GLY A 28 -0.56 15.37 -4.62
CA GLY A 28 0.88 15.58 -4.79
C GLY A 28 1.65 15.50 -3.46
N LEU A 29 1.16 16.18 -2.42
CA LEU A 29 1.75 16.09 -1.07
C LEU A 29 1.66 14.69 -0.48
N ALA A 30 0.53 14.00 -0.69
CA ALA A 30 0.34 12.63 -0.24
C ALA A 30 1.33 11.69 -0.92
N LEU A 31 1.53 11.84 -2.23
CA LEU A 31 2.52 11.08 -2.97
C LEU A 31 3.92 11.28 -2.40
N GLY A 32 4.31 12.52 -2.11
CA GLY A 32 5.57 12.83 -1.43
C GLY A 32 5.68 12.16 -0.06
N ALA A 33 4.64 12.24 0.78
CA ALA A 33 4.62 11.61 2.09
C ALA A 33 4.73 10.08 2.03
N GLY A 34 3.99 9.45 1.11
CA GLY A 34 4.10 8.01 0.85
C GLY A 34 5.49 7.62 0.35
N GLY A 35 6.06 8.42 -0.56
CA GLY A 35 7.44 8.27 -1.03
C GLY A 35 8.45 8.30 0.11
N LEU A 36 8.38 9.28 1.01
CA LEU A 36 9.27 9.39 2.16
C LEU A 36 9.20 8.15 3.08
N VAL A 37 8.01 7.59 3.31
CA VAL A 37 7.84 6.35 4.09
C VAL A 37 8.53 5.17 3.39
N GLY A 38 8.31 5.01 2.08
CA GLY A 38 8.95 3.95 1.31
C GLY A 38 10.48 4.11 1.21
N GLY A 39 10.96 5.34 1.07
CA GLY A 39 12.39 5.68 1.12
C GLY A 39 13.02 5.35 2.46
N ALA A 40 12.37 5.71 3.56
CA ALA A 40 12.83 5.39 4.91
C ALA A 40 12.94 3.87 5.10
N PHE A 41 11.93 3.12 4.64
CA PHE A 41 11.96 1.66 4.68
C PHE A 41 13.12 1.08 3.84
N ALA A 42 13.32 1.58 2.62
CA ALA A 42 14.44 1.15 1.77
C ALA A 42 15.81 1.43 2.41
N ALA A 43 15.98 2.60 3.04
CA ALA A 43 17.20 2.93 3.77
C ALA A 43 17.46 1.97 4.94
N VAL A 44 16.41 1.60 5.69
CA VAL A 44 16.51 0.59 6.75
C VAL A 44 16.98 -0.76 6.18
N LEU A 45 16.41 -1.22 5.06
CA LEU A 45 16.84 -2.46 4.42
C LEU A 45 18.30 -2.41 3.96
N VAL A 46 18.74 -1.30 3.38
CA VAL A 46 20.15 -1.09 3.02
C VAL A 46 21.05 -1.14 4.25
N GLY A 47 20.66 -0.49 5.35
CA GLY A 47 21.39 -0.52 6.61
C GLY A 47 21.54 -1.93 7.18
N VAL A 48 20.46 -2.72 7.14
CA VAL A 48 20.46 -4.12 7.61
C VAL A 48 21.30 -5.01 6.69
N GLY A 49 21.21 -4.83 5.37
CA GLY A 49 21.86 -5.72 4.40
C GLY A 49 23.32 -5.40 4.07
N SER A 50 23.74 -4.13 4.22
CA SER A 50 25.07 -3.65 3.78
C SER A 50 25.84 -2.86 4.84
N GLY A 51 25.27 -2.69 6.05
CA GLY A 51 25.85 -1.86 7.11
C GLY A 51 25.48 -0.38 6.99
N ILE A 52 25.88 0.42 7.98
CA ILE A 52 25.47 1.85 8.12
C ILE A 52 26.44 2.76 7.34
N ALA A 53 26.66 2.45 6.06
CA ALA A 53 27.40 3.34 5.16
C ALA A 53 26.50 4.51 4.75
N VAL A 54 26.83 5.73 5.19
CA VAL A 54 25.98 6.93 5.00
C VAL A 54 25.56 7.14 3.54
N VAL A 55 26.50 6.99 2.60
CA VAL A 55 26.21 7.14 1.16
C VAL A 55 25.20 6.09 0.68
N GLY A 56 25.36 4.84 1.11
CA GLY A 56 24.42 3.75 0.78
C GLY A 56 23.02 4.02 1.31
N LEU A 57 22.90 4.51 2.54
CA LEU A 57 21.61 4.87 3.14
C LEU A 57 20.92 6.01 2.38
N ILE A 58 21.67 7.03 1.97
CA ILE A 58 21.13 8.15 1.18
C ILE A 58 20.66 7.65 -0.19
N VAL A 59 21.46 6.86 -0.88
CA VAL A 59 21.10 6.29 -2.19
C VAL A 59 19.87 5.39 -2.06
N GLY A 60 19.86 4.49 -1.08
CA GLY A 60 18.73 3.61 -0.79
C GLY A 60 17.46 4.40 -0.47
N PHE A 61 17.57 5.46 0.32
CA PHE A 61 16.47 6.36 0.61
C PHE A 61 15.91 7.01 -0.66
N VAL A 62 16.76 7.66 -1.46
CA VAL A 62 16.33 8.39 -2.67
C VAL A 62 15.69 7.44 -3.68
N ILE A 63 16.31 6.28 -3.93
CA ILE A 63 15.75 5.27 -4.83
C ILE A 63 14.40 4.75 -4.27
N GLY A 64 14.34 4.46 -2.98
CA GLY A 64 13.11 4.02 -2.33
C GLY A 64 11.97 5.03 -2.44
N VAL A 65 12.26 6.33 -2.28
CA VAL A 65 11.28 7.41 -2.50
C VAL A 65 10.73 7.35 -3.92
N LEU A 66 11.63 7.37 -4.92
CA LEU A 66 11.25 7.42 -6.32
C LEU A 66 10.45 6.20 -6.75
N ILE A 67 10.92 4.99 -6.42
CA ILE A 67 10.24 3.74 -6.77
C ILE A 67 8.88 3.65 -6.08
N THR A 68 8.78 4.07 -4.82
CA THR A 68 7.49 4.09 -4.11
C THR A 68 6.51 5.05 -4.76
N MET A 69 6.94 6.25 -5.15
CA MET A 69 6.09 7.20 -5.87
C MET A 69 5.66 6.65 -7.23
N MET A 70 6.57 6.03 -7.98
CA MET A 70 6.23 5.40 -9.26
C MET A 70 5.21 4.27 -9.09
N ALA A 71 5.39 3.38 -8.12
CA ALA A 71 4.45 2.31 -7.82
C ALA A 71 3.08 2.87 -7.38
N ALA A 72 3.08 3.91 -6.54
CA ALA A 72 1.87 4.59 -6.12
C ALA A 72 1.13 5.22 -7.30
N ILE A 73 1.81 5.82 -8.28
CA ILE A 73 1.18 6.35 -9.50
C ILE A 73 0.67 5.22 -10.39
N ALA A 74 1.51 4.21 -10.68
CA ALA A 74 1.22 3.18 -11.66
C ALA A 74 0.13 2.20 -11.20
N ILE A 75 0.07 1.91 -9.90
CA ILE A 75 -0.84 0.90 -9.33
C ILE A 75 -1.84 1.58 -8.40
N GLY A 76 -1.35 2.34 -7.41
CA GLY A 76 -2.19 2.99 -6.41
C GLY A 76 -3.16 4.01 -7.01
N GLY A 77 -2.72 4.82 -7.98
CA GLY A 77 -3.48 5.88 -8.62
C GLY A 77 -4.75 5.38 -9.31
N PRO A 78 -4.65 4.41 -10.25
CA PRO A 78 -5.82 3.81 -10.88
C PRO A 78 -6.80 3.19 -9.87
N VAL A 79 -6.30 2.44 -8.89
CA VAL A 79 -7.14 1.82 -7.84
C VAL A 79 -7.81 2.89 -6.99
N TRP A 80 -7.10 3.95 -6.65
CA TRP A 80 -7.62 5.09 -5.90
C TRP A 80 -8.73 5.81 -6.67
N ILE A 81 -8.59 6.03 -7.99
CA ILE A 81 -9.64 6.62 -8.83
C ILE A 81 -10.90 5.73 -8.82
N LEU A 82 -10.74 4.41 -8.94
CA LEU A 82 -11.87 3.46 -8.85
C LEU A 82 -12.55 3.53 -7.48
N CYS A 83 -11.77 3.55 -6.39
CA CYS A 83 -12.32 3.74 -5.05
C CYS A 83 -13.07 5.07 -4.90
N HIS A 84 -12.63 6.16 -5.55
CA HIS A 84 -13.37 7.42 -5.55
C HIS A 84 -14.70 7.34 -6.28
N ALA A 85 -14.71 6.66 -7.43
CA ALA A 85 -15.91 6.46 -8.22
C ALA A 85 -16.97 5.63 -7.46
N LEU A 86 -16.51 4.73 -6.57
CA LEU A 86 -17.35 3.90 -5.70
C LEU A 86 -17.61 4.52 -4.31
N GLU A 87 -17.21 5.77 -4.08
CA GLU A 87 -17.34 6.47 -2.79
C GLU A 87 -16.60 5.80 -1.61
N LEU A 88 -15.65 4.90 -1.89
CA LEU A 88 -14.82 4.20 -0.90
C LEU A 88 -13.61 5.07 -0.51
N ARG A 89 -13.86 6.12 0.28
CA ARG A 89 -12.83 7.13 0.66
C ARG A 89 -12.29 6.97 2.08
N GLY A 90 -12.66 5.90 2.76
CA GLY A 90 -12.30 5.67 4.16
C GLY A 90 -10.82 5.30 4.36
N PRO A 91 -10.29 5.49 5.59
CA PRO A 91 -8.92 5.10 5.93
C PRO A 91 -8.69 3.59 5.78
N GLY A 92 -9.71 2.78 6.10
CA GLY A 92 -9.65 1.32 5.91
C GLY A 92 -9.47 0.93 4.46
N THR A 93 -10.12 1.63 3.53
CA THR A 93 -9.93 1.40 2.09
C THR A 93 -8.51 1.73 1.67
N ALA A 94 -7.93 2.84 2.12
CA ALA A 94 -6.56 3.20 1.77
C ALA A 94 -5.53 2.18 2.31
N VAL A 95 -5.72 1.71 3.54
CA VAL A 95 -4.91 0.62 4.13
C VAL A 95 -5.04 -0.66 3.31
N ALA A 96 -6.27 -1.06 2.97
CA ALA A 96 -6.52 -2.27 2.20
C ALA A 96 -5.94 -2.19 0.79
N VAL A 97 -6.10 -1.06 0.09
CA VAL A 97 -5.51 -0.82 -1.23
C VAL A 97 -3.99 -0.91 -1.16
N GLY A 98 -3.37 -0.24 -0.20
CA GLY A 98 -1.91 -0.33 0.01
C GLY A 98 -1.46 -1.76 0.28
N ALA A 99 -2.10 -2.46 1.22
CA ALA A 99 -1.77 -3.84 1.56
C ALA A 99 -1.91 -4.80 0.38
N LEU A 100 -3.05 -4.76 -0.33
CA LEU A 100 -3.33 -5.66 -1.44
C LEU A 100 -2.43 -5.38 -2.65
N ALA A 101 -2.20 -4.11 -2.98
CA ALA A 101 -1.29 -3.73 -4.06
C ALA A 101 0.15 -4.17 -3.75
N GLY A 102 0.62 -3.90 -2.53
CA GLY A 102 1.95 -4.33 -2.07
C GLY A 102 2.08 -5.85 -2.05
N PHE A 103 1.11 -6.56 -1.48
CA PHE A 103 1.10 -8.03 -1.44
C PHE A 103 1.15 -8.62 -2.85
N ALA A 104 0.28 -8.17 -3.75
CA ALA A 104 0.22 -8.69 -5.12
C ALA A 104 1.51 -8.40 -5.90
N LEU A 105 2.06 -7.19 -5.76
CA LEU A 105 3.31 -6.80 -6.42
C LEU A 105 4.49 -7.63 -5.93
N PHE A 106 4.65 -7.78 -4.61
CA PHE A 106 5.75 -8.53 -4.04
C PHE A 106 5.59 -10.05 -4.23
N LEU A 107 4.38 -10.58 -4.10
CA LEU A 107 4.15 -12.00 -4.35
C LEU A 107 4.40 -12.32 -5.82
N GLY A 108 3.88 -11.51 -6.75
CA GLY A 108 4.16 -11.65 -8.18
C GLY A 108 5.65 -11.51 -8.50
N GLY A 109 6.30 -10.49 -7.95
CA GLY A 109 7.72 -10.20 -8.17
C GLY A 109 8.67 -11.27 -7.62
N GLN A 110 8.36 -11.85 -6.45
CA GLN A 110 9.17 -12.90 -5.83
C GLN A 110 8.87 -14.31 -6.37
N THR A 111 7.73 -14.50 -7.02
CA THR A 111 7.38 -15.79 -7.62
C THR A 111 7.80 -15.84 -9.09
N TYR A 112 6.87 -16.03 -10.01
CA TYR A 112 7.20 -16.23 -11.42
C TYR A 112 6.82 -15.01 -12.28
N GLY A 113 6.63 -13.83 -11.68
CA GLY A 113 6.22 -12.62 -12.43
C GLY A 113 7.10 -12.32 -13.65
N PHE A 114 8.43 -12.40 -13.52
CA PHE A 114 9.43 -12.12 -14.58
C PHE A 114 10.07 -13.40 -15.17
N GLY A 115 9.36 -14.52 -15.14
CA GLY A 115 9.84 -15.83 -15.61
C GLY A 115 8.72 -16.88 -15.67
N LEU A 116 7.49 -16.43 -15.93
CA LEU A 116 6.22 -17.16 -15.75
C LEU A 116 6.16 -18.52 -16.47
N PHE A 117 7.06 -18.73 -17.43
CA PHE A 117 7.04 -19.85 -18.35
C PHE A 117 8.29 -20.74 -18.26
N ASP A 118 9.25 -20.44 -17.38
CA ASP A 118 10.55 -21.13 -17.30
C ASP A 118 10.83 -21.73 -15.91
N MET A 119 9.80 -22.29 -15.28
CA MET A 119 9.97 -22.99 -14.00
C MET A 119 10.79 -24.27 -14.17
N PRO A 120 11.95 -24.43 -13.51
CA PRO A 120 12.66 -25.70 -13.49
C PRO A 120 11.81 -26.79 -12.84
N VAL A 121 11.93 -28.02 -13.32
CA VAL A 121 11.24 -29.16 -12.71
C VAL A 121 11.63 -29.23 -11.23
N THR A 122 10.65 -29.00 -10.36
CA THR A 122 10.84 -28.88 -8.91
C THR A 122 9.90 -29.85 -8.23
N ASP A 123 10.36 -30.54 -7.19
CA ASP A 123 9.51 -31.43 -6.41
C ASP A 123 8.41 -30.66 -5.63
N PRO A 124 7.29 -31.32 -5.27
CA PRO A 124 6.17 -30.65 -4.61
C PRO A 124 6.50 -30.01 -3.25
N GLN A 125 7.45 -30.56 -2.48
CA GLN A 125 7.78 -30.04 -1.16
C GLN A 125 8.58 -28.74 -1.26
N THR A 126 9.54 -28.69 -2.18
CA THR A 126 10.29 -27.47 -2.48
C THR A 126 9.38 -26.38 -3.05
N LEU A 127 8.41 -26.76 -3.89
CA LEU A 127 7.41 -25.83 -4.42
C LEU A 127 6.55 -25.22 -3.30
N LEU A 128 6.05 -26.05 -2.37
CA LEU A 128 5.29 -25.59 -1.21
C LEU A 128 6.10 -24.65 -0.33
N PHE A 129 7.34 -25.02 0.01
CA PHE A 129 8.22 -24.18 0.83
C PHE A 129 8.46 -22.81 0.19
N ARG A 130 8.71 -22.77 -1.13
CA ARG A 130 8.89 -21.53 -1.88
C ARG A 130 7.65 -20.63 -1.81
N TRP A 131 6.45 -21.18 -2.04
CA TRP A 131 5.21 -20.40 -1.94
C TRP A 131 4.96 -19.88 -0.54
N MET A 132 5.19 -20.70 0.50
CA MET A 132 5.04 -20.26 1.89
C MET A 132 6.01 -19.11 2.22
N SER A 133 7.28 -19.23 1.81
CA SER A 133 8.29 -18.18 2.00
C SER A 133 7.93 -16.89 1.24
N ALA A 134 7.49 -17.02 -0.01
CA ALA A 134 7.06 -15.87 -0.83
C ALA A 134 5.83 -15.17 -0.24
N VAL A 135 4.86 -15.93 0.28
CA VAL A 135 3.69 -15.37 0.97
C VAL A 135 4.12 -14.67 2.25
N ALA A 136 4.95 -15.30 3.08
CA ALA A 136 5.39 -14.74 4.35
C ALA A 136 6.14 -13.40 4.17
N THR A 137 7.11 -13.36 3.25
CA THR A 137 7.84 -12.13 2.91
C THR A 137 6.92 -11.06 2.30
N SER A 138 5.99 -11.45 1.43
CA SER A 138 5.03 -10.52 0.82
C SER A 138 4.06 -9.93 1.84
N LEU A 139 3.70 -10.67 2.90
CA LEU A 139 2.87 -10.14 3.98
C LEU A 139 3.59 -9.05 4.77
N VAL A 140 4.89 -9.20 5.02
CA VAL A 140 5.70 -8.13 5.67
C VAL A 140 5.66 -6.86 4.83
N LEU A 141 5.86 -7.00 3.52
CA LEU A 141 5.84 -5.88 2.58
C LEU A 141 4.44 -5.29 2.39
N ALA A 142 3.40 -6.11 2.52
CA ALA A 142 2.01 -5.66 2.53
C ALA A 142 1.72 -4.75 3.73
N LEU A 143 2.26 -5.05 4.92
CA LEU A 143 2.12 -4.19 6.09
C LEU A 143 2.76 -2.82 5.88
N VAL A 144 3.96 -2.78 5.29
CA VAL A 144 4.64 -1.53 4.92
C VAL A 144 3.82 -0.75 3.88
N SER A 145 3.25 -1.44 2.90
CA SER A 145 2.43 -0.82 1.86
C SER A 145 1.09 -0.31 2.43
N ALA A 146 0.52 -0.99 3.42
CA ALA A 146 -0.63 -0.51 4.20
C ALA A 146 -0.30 0.77 4.95
N LEU A 147 0.88 0.84 5.58
CA LEU A 147 1.36 2.06 6.25
C LEU A 147 1.53 3.21 5.26
N ILE A 148 2.08 2.96 4.07
CA ILE A 148 2.18 3.96 3.00
C ILE A 148 0.78 4.45 2.61
N GLY A 149 -0.16 3.54 2.31
CA GLY A 149 -1.54 3.88 1.96
C GLY A 149 -2.24 4.70 3.05
N TRP A 150 -2.04 4.34 4.32
CA TRP A 150 -2.53 5.11 5.45
C TRP A 150 -1.93 6.52 5.53
N THR A 151 -0.59 6.65 5.41
CA THR A 151 0.09 7.95 5.44
C THR A 151 -0.39 8.84 4.30
N MET A 152 -0.49 8.29 3.09
CA MET A 152 -1.02 9.01 1.93
C MET A 152 -2.45 9.48 2.18
N TRP A 153 -3.31 8.63 2.76
CA TRP A 153 -4.68 9.01 3.11
C TRP A 153 -4.74 10.15 4.13
N ARG A 154 -3.91 10.11 5.18
CA ARG A 154 -3.83 11.16 6.19
C ARG A 154 -3.48 12.53 5.58
N VAL A 155 -2.64 12.55 4.56
CA VAL A 155 -2.22 13.78 3.87
C VAL A 155 -3.21 14.20 2.80
N ALA A 156 -3.80 13.26 2.07
CA ALA A 156 -4.73 13.56 0.97
C ALA A 156 -6.08 14.08 1.46
N TYR A 157 -6.63 13.49 2.53
CA TYR A 157 -8.01 13.74 2.95
C TYR A 157 -8.12 14.66 4.17
N ARG A 158 -9.12 15.53 4.14
CA ARG A 158 -9.61 16.30 5.31
C ARG A 158 -10.98 15.78 5.70
N ARG A 159 -11.27 15.75 7.01
CA ARG A 159 -12.65 15.65 7.47
C ARG A 159 -13.36 16.98 7.18
N VAL A 160 -14.48 16.90 6.50
CA VAL A 160 -15.44 17.98 6.27
C VAL A 160 -16.57 17.73 7.26
N GLY A 161 -16.72 18.64 8.22
CA GLY A 161 -17.75 18.59 9.26
C GLY A 161 -19.06 19.19 8.78
#